data_AF-A0A528TL05-F1
#
_entry.id   AF-A0A528TL05-F1
#
_cell.length_a   1.000
_cell.length_b   1.000
_cell.length_c   1.000
_cell.angle_alpha   90.00
_cell.angle_beta   90.00
_cell.angle_gamma   90.00
#
_symmetry.space_group_name_H-M   'P 1'
#
loop_
_entity.id
_entity.type
_entity.pdbx_description
1 polymer ?
#
loop_
_entity_poly.entity_id
_entity_poly.type
_entity_poly.pdbx_seq_one_letter_code
_entity_poly.pdbx_strand_id
1 'polypeptide(L)'
;MSYYDFLFVIEVLVGGLLSGVMYSLVAIGFVLIYKTSGVLNFAQGSMVLFAALTFVSLVERRVPFALSLLITFAVMVALGFTIERTVLR
;
A
#
# COMPACT_ATOMS: atom_id res chain seq x y z
N MET A 1 -15.81 -28.31 22.66
CA MET A 1 -15.72 -27.14 21.77
C MET A 1 -17.01 -27.11 20.98
N SER A 2 -17.84 -26.09 21.14
CA SER A 2 -19.03 -25.91 20.31
C SER A 2 -18.60 -25.64 18.87
N TYR A 3 -19.41 -26.01 17.88
CA TYR A 3 -19.15 -25.74 16.46
C TYR A 3 -18.83 -24.24 16.20
N TYR A 4 -19.51 -23.35 16.93
CA TYR A 4 -19.30 -21.91 16.86
C TYR A 4 -17.92 -21.47 17.38
N ASP A 5 -17.41 -22.10 18.43
CA ASP A 5 -16.10 -21.76 18.99
C ASP A 5 -14.97 -22.09 18.01
N PHE A 6 -15.12 -23.20 17.26
CA PHE A 6 -14.15 -23.59 16.24
C PHE A 6 -14.17 -22.64 15.03
N LEU A 7 -15.36 -22.24 14.57
CA LEU A 7 -15.50 -21.25 13.50
C LEU A 7 -14.89 -19.90 13.88
N PHE A 8 -15.13 -19.45 15.12
CA PHE A 8 -14.57 -18.20 15.63
C PHE A 8 -13.03 -18.21 15.62
N VAL A 9 -12.41 -19.31 16.05
CA VAL A 9 -10.94 -19.44 16.01
C VAL A 9 -10.41 -19.33 14.58
N ILE A 10 -11.06 -19.97 13.61
CA ILE A 10 -10.67 -19.87 12.20
C ILE A 10 -10.80 -18.43 11.68
N GLU A 11 -11.92 -17.76 11.98
CA GLU A 11 -12.15 -16.38 11.56
C GLU A 11 -11.07 -15.42 12.10
N VAL A 12 -10.76 -15.51 13.39
CA VAL A 12 -9.74 -14.67 14.04
C VAL A 12 -8.35 -14.99 13.50
N LEU A 13 -8.01 -16.26 13.28
CA LEU A 13 -6.72 -16.64 12.72
C LEU A 13 -6.55 -16.13 11.28
N VAL A 14 -7.57 -16.31 10.43
CA VAL A 14 -7.51 -15.86 9.04
C VAL A 14 -7.50 -14.33 8.96
N GLY A 15 -8.38 -13.65 9.70
CA GLY A 15 -8.42 -12.18 9.75
C GLY A 15 -7.11 -11.60 10.30
N GLY A 16 -6.57 -12.19 11.36
CA GLY A 16 -5.28 -11.82 11.94
C GLY A 16 -4.11 -12.02 10.97
N LEU A 17 -4.08 -13.15 10.26
CA LEU A 17 -3.07 -13.44 9.25
C LEU A 17 -3.13 -12.45 8.08
N LEU A 18 -4.32 -12.18 7.54
CA LEU A 18 -4.51 -11.22 6.45
C LEU A 18 -4.05 -9.81 6.84
N SER A 19 -4.40 -9.37 8.06
CA SER A 19 -3.93 -8.10 8.62
C SER A 19 -2.40 -8.07 8.77
N GLY A 20 -1.82 -9.15 9.30
CA GLY A 20 -0.36 -9.29 9.43
C GLY A 20 0.38 -9.25 8.09
N VAL A 21 -0.18 -9.86 7.04
CA VAL A 21 0.35 -9.80 5.68
C VAL A 21 0.32 -8.37 5.14
N MET A 22 -0.77 -7.62 5.37
CA MET A 22 -0.85 -6.22 4.94
C MET A 22 0.24 -5.36 5.58
N TYR A 23 0.44 -5.46 6.90
CA TYR A 23 1.50 -4.70 7.57
C TYR A 23 2.90 -5.14 7.15
N SER A 24 3.09 -6.44 6.88
CA SER A 24 4.36 -6.99 6.41
C SER A 24 4.72 -6.47 5.01
N LEU A 25 3.76 -6.36 4.10
CA LEU A 25 3.96 -5.77 2.77
C LEU A 25 4.36 -4.30 2.86
N VAL A 26 3.72 -3.53 3.74
CA VAL A 26 4.09 -2.13 3.99
C VAL A 26 5.52 -2.04 4.53
N ALA A 27 5.88 -2.87 5.52
CA ALA A 27 7.23 -2.91 6.08
C ALA A 27 8.29 -3.26 5.03
N ILE A 28 8.02 -4.24 4.17
CA ILE A 28 8.91 -4.62 3.06
C ILE A 28 9.12 -3.44 2.10
N GLY A 29 8.09 -2.68 1.77
CA GLY A 29 8.21 -1.47 0.94
C GLY A 29 9.16 -0.44 1.54
N PHE A 30 9.02 -0.13 2.83
CA PHE A 30 9.92 0.77 3.55
C PHE A 30 11.37 0.27 3.58
N VAL A 31 11.58 -1.02 3.89
CA VAL A 31 12.91 -1.62 3.96
C VAL A 31 13.59 -1.63 2.59
N LEU A 32 12.86 -1.93 1.52
CA LEU A 32 13.41 -1.92 0.16
C LEU A 32 13.90 -0.52 -0.23
N ILE A 33 13.08 0.52 0.01
CA ILE A 33 13.45 1.91 -0.30
C ILE A 33 14.69 2.32 0.48
N TYR A 34 14.72 2.04 1.79
CA TYR A 34 15.89 2.38 2.62
C TYR A 34 17.14 1.65 2.16
N LYS A 35 17.02 0.34 1.86
CA LYS A 35 18.15 -0.49 1.45
C LYS A 35 18.74 -0.06 0.10
N THR A 36 17.90 0.40 -0.84
CA THR A 36 18.37 0.81 -2.17
C THR A 36 18.84 2.26 -2.22
N SER A 37 18.24 3.16 -1.44
CA SER A 37 18.58 4.60 -1.45
C SER A 37 19.61 5.01 -0.40
N GLY A 38 19.77 4.23 0.68
CA GLY A 38 20.60 4.60 1.82
C GLY A 38 20.00 5.69 2.71
N VAL A 39 18.79 6.19 2.40
CA VAL A 39 18.12 7.24 3.17
C VAL A 39 16.71 6.84 3.57
N LEU A 40 16.28 7.34 4.73
CA LEU A 40 14.93 7.11 5.22
C LEU A 40 13.96 8.13 4.62
N ASN A 41 12.99 7.66 3.85
CA ASN A 41 11.98 8.53 3.23
C ASN A 41 10.87 8.87 4.22
N PHE A 42 10.95 10.05 4.84
CA PHE A 42 9.91 10.58 5.74
C PHE A 42 8.61 10.96 5.04
N ALA A 43 8.62 11.15 3.71
CA ALA A 43 7.43 11.46 2.93
C ALA A 43 6.57 10.23 2.61
N GLN A 44 7.00 9.02 2.99
CA GLN A 44 6.24 7.80 2.65
C GLN A 44 4.79 7.82 3.14
N GLY A 45 4.53 8.34 4.34
CA GLY A 45 3.17 8.45 4.86
C GLY A 45 2.24 9.29 3.95
N SER A 46 2.72 10.45 3.49
CA SER A 46 1.95 11.31 2.59
C SER A 46 1.86 10.74 1.17
N MET A 47 2.86 10.00 0.71
CA MET A 47 2.83 9.29 -0.59
C MET A 47 1.72 8.23 -0.62
N VAL A 48 1.55 7.44 0.45
CA VAL A 48 0.47 6.46 0.55
C VAL A 48 -0.90 7.15 0.55
N LEU A 49 -1.06 8.25 1.29
CA LEU A 49 -2.29 9.04 1.27
C LEU A 49 -2.59 9.58 -0.13
N PHE A 50 -1.58 10.12 -0.82
CA PHE A 50 -1.74 10.62 -2.19
C PHE A 50 -2.17 9.52 -3.17
N ALA A 51 -1.61 8.32 -3.05
CA ALA A 51 -2.03 7.16 -3.84
C ALA A 51 -3.50 6.82 -3.60
N ALA A 52 -3.91 6.74 -2.32
CA ALA A 52 -5.28 6.42 -1.94
C ALA A 52 -6.29 7.47 -2.44
N LEU A 53 -5.99 8.76 -2.25
CA LEU A 53 -6.85 9.85 -2.71
C LEU A 53 -6.94 9.89 -4.24
N THR A 54 -5.84 9.64 -4.95
CA THR A 54 -5.85 9.56 -6.42
C THR A 54 -6.74 8.41 -6.88
N PHE A 55 -6.61 7.24 -6.27
CA PHE A 55 -7.42 6.07 -6.61
C PHE A 55 -8.92 6.29 -6.34
N VAL A 56 -9.27 6.73 -5.13
CA VAL A 56 -10.67 7.00 -4.76
C VAL A 56 -11.27 8.07 -5.66
N SER A 57 -10.53 9.14 -5.95
CA SER A 57 -10.99 10.21 -6.86
C SER A 57 -11.34 9.69 -8.25
N LEU A 58 -10.58 8.72 -8.78
CA LEU A 58 -10.86 8.10 -10.08
C LEU A 58 -12.10 7.21 -10.02
N VAL A 59 -12.22 6.40 -8.96
CA VAL A 59 -13.38 5.53 -8.75
C VAL A 59 -14.67 6.34 -8.60
N GLU A 60 -14.64 7.44 -7.83
CA GLU A 60 -15.80 8.34 -7.66
C GLU A 60 -16.20 9.03 -8.97
N ARG A 61 -15.24 9.28 -9.87
CA ARG A 61 -15.48 9.78 -11.23
C ARG A 61 -15.99 8.72 -12.21
N ARG A 62 -16.36 7.53 -11.71
CA ARG A 62 -16.85 6.37 -12.49
C ARG A 62 -15.82 5.79 -13.45
N VAL A 63 -14.52 6.02 -13.21
CA VAL A 63 -13.48 5.29 -13.93
C VAL A 63 -13.50 3.82 -13.48
N PRO A 64 -13.45 2.83 -14.39
CA PRO A 64 -13.48 1.42 -14.03
C PRO A 64 -12.39 1.09 -13.01
N PHE A 65 -12.71 0.29 -11.99
CA PHE A 65 -11.82 -0.02 -10.88
C PHE A 65 -10.40 -0.44 -11.33
N ALA A 66 -10.31 -1.38 -12.29
CA ALA A 66 -9.04 -1.86 -12.81
C ALA A 66 -8.23 -0.74 -13.50
N LEU A 67 -8.90 0.16 -14.22
CA LEU A 67 -8.27 1.29 -14.88
C LEU A 67 -7.81 2.34 -13.86
N SER A 68 -8.62 2.62 -12.84
CA SER A 68 -8.24 3.49 -11.72
C SER A 68 -6.98 2.98 -11.02
N LEU A 69 -6.87 1.66 -10.81
CA LEU A 69 -5.71 1.04 -10.18
C LEU A 69 -4.44 1.23 -11.03
N LEU A 70 -4.54 0.95 -12.34
CA LEU A 70 -3.44 1.12 -13.28
C LEU A 70 -2.98 2.58 -13.38
N ILE A 71 -3.92 3.53 -13.45
CA ILE A 71 -3.60 4.96 -13.50
C ILE A 71 -2.91 5.40 -12.21
N THR A 72 -3.46 5.06 -11.04
CA THR A 72 -2.83 5.39 -9.76
C THR A 72 -1.43 4.78 -9.65
N PHE A 73 -1.25 3.53 -10.08
CA PHE A 73 0.07 2.89 -10.08
C PHE A 73 1.06 3.66 -10.96
N ALA A 74 0.68 4.03 -12.18
CA ALA A 74 1.51 4.82 -13.08
C ALA A 74 1.87 6.19 -12.49
N VAL A 75 0.91 6.87 -11.86
CA VAL A 75 1.14 8.15 -11.16
C VAL A 75 2.15 7.99 -10.01
N MET A 76 2.04 6.92 -9.22
CA MET A 76 2.94 6.67 -8.10
C MET A 76 4.36 6.30 -8.57
N VAL A 77 4.50 5.57 -9.67
CA VAL A 77 5.80 5.30 -10.30
C VAL A 77 6.45 6.61 -10.76
N ALA A 78 5.69 7.48 -11.43
CA ALA A 78 6.20 8.78 -11.88
C ALA A 78 6.62 9.67 -10.68
N LEU A 79 5.82 9.69 -9.61
CA LEU A 79 6.13 10.44 -8.39
C LEU A 79 7.38 9.89 -7.70
N GLY A 80 7.49 8.57 -7.56
CA GLY A 80 8.68 7.92 -6.99
C GLY A 80 9.96 8.23 -7.78
N PHE A 81 9.89 8.14 -9.10
CA PHE A 81 11.02 8.50 -9.98
C PHE A 81 11.40 9.98 -9.86
N THR A 82 10.40 10.86 -9.76
CA THR A 82 10.62 12.30 -9.59
C THR A 82 11.36 12.57 -8.29
N ILE A 83 10.95 11.96 -7.18
CA ILE A 83 11.61 12.08 -5.87
C ILE A 83 13.03 11.53 -5.92
N GLU A 84 13.23 10.35 -6.50
CA GLU A 84 14.57 9.77 -6.63
C GLU A 84 15.52 10.70 -7.39
N ARG A 85 15.04 11.31 -8.47
CA ARG A 85 15.86 12.18 -9.32
C ARG A 85 16.13 13.57 -8.72
N THR A 86 15.22 14.13 -7.94
CA THR A 86 15.36 15.52 -7.44
C THR A 86 15.88 15.62 -6.02
N VAL A 87 15.60 14.62 -5.18
CA VAL A 87 15.94 14.64 -3.75
C VAL A 87 17.10 13.71 -3.42
N LEU A 88 17.19 12.56 -4.10
CA LEU A 88 18.14 11.49 -3.73
C LEU A 88 19.42 11.47 -4.57
N ARG A 89 19.39 12.00 -5.78
CA ARG A 89 20.54 12.13 -6.69
C ARG A 89 20.77 13.59 -7.01
#